data_AF-A0A3P1WXP4-F1
#
_entry.id   AF-A0A3P1WXP4-F1
#
_cell.length_a   1.000
_cell.length_b   1.000
_cell.length_c   1.000
_cell.angle_alpha   90.00
_cell.angle_beta   90.00
_cell.angle_gamma   90.00
#
_symmetry.space_group_name_H-M   'P 1'
#
loop_
_entity.id
_entity.type
_entity.pdbx_description
1 polymer ?
#
loop_
_entity_poly.entity_id
_entity_poly.type
_entity_poly.pdbx_seq_one_letter_code
_entity_poly.pdbx_strand_id
1 'polypeptide(L)' 'MCPLRPDTPCGLCVPGADGPHNCQTVRLVMDDPDLRSMWREQRVSARRQPASAPPRPDNGRGAPWPTA' A
#
# COMPACT_ATOMS: atom_id res chain seq x y z
N MET A 1 -7.46 1.15 3.99
CA MET A 1 -6.94 -0.04 3.28
C MET A 1 -6.51 0.36 1.88
N CYS A 2 -5.23 0.30 1.53
CA CYS A 2 -4.78 0.63 0.18
C CYS A 2 -5.07 -0.56 -0.77
N PRO A 3 -5.78 -0.38 -1.89
CA PRO A 3 -6.09 -1.49 -2.81
C PRO A 3 -4.82 -2.10 -3.42
N LEU A 4 -3.79 -1.30 -3.66
CA LEU A 4 -2.53 -1.76 -4.27
C LEU A 4 -1.63 -2.49 -3.26
N ARG A 5 -1.72 -2.16 -1.97
CA ARG A 5 -0.83 -2.68 -0.92
C ARG A 5 -1.64 -2.97 0.35
N PRO A 6 -2.35 -4.11 0.42
CA PRO A 6 -3.22 -4.41 1.56
C PRO A 6 -2.47 -4.58 2.89
N ASP A 7 -1.23 -5.08 2.85
CA ASP A 7 -0.42 -5.33 4.05
C ASP A 7 0.30 -4.09 4.59
N THR A 8 0.28 -2.96 3.88
CA THR A 8 0.95 -1.73 4.32
C THR A 8 -0.07 -0.63 4.59
N PRO A 9 0.03 0.12 5.70
CA PRO A 9 -0.80 1.31 5.90
C PRO A 9 -0.60 2.33 4.77
N CYS A 10 -1.61 3.15 4.54
CA CYS A 10 -1.54 4.22 3.54
C CYS A 10 -0.46 5.23 3.94
N GLY A 11 0.40 5.61 3.00
CA GLY A 11 1.40 6.67 3.19
C GLY A 11 0.97 8.03 2.66
N LEU A 12 -0.27 8.17 2.16
CA LEU A 12 -0.75 9.42 1.58
C LEU A 12 -0.97 10.46 2.68
N CYS A 13 -0.18 11.53 2.66
CA CYS A 13 -0.24 12.64 3.60
C CYS A 13 -0.30 13.96 2.83
N VAL A 14 -1.46 14.26 2.24
CA VAL A 14 -1.73 15.55 1.57
C VAL A 14 -2.99 16.17 2.17
N PRO A 15 -3.05 17.50 2.33
CA PRO A 15 -4.24 18.19 2.84
C PRO A 15 -5.48 17.85 2.00
N GLY A 16 -6.59 17.54 2.68
CA GLY A 16 -7.86 17.21 2.03
C GLY A 16 -7.96 15.78 1.48
N ALA A 17 -6.95 14.92 1.66
CA ALA A 17 -7.08 13.51 1.32
C ALA A 17 -7.98 12.78 2.33
N ASP A 18 -9.01 12.11 1.82
CA ASP A 18 -9.95 11.30 2.60
C ASP A 18 -9.75 9.79 2.38
N GLY A 19 -8.91 9.40 1.42
CA GLY A 19 -8.57 7.99 1.25
C GLY A 19 -7.56 7.64 0.16
N PRO A 20 -7.45 6.33 -0.16
CA PRO A 20 -6.52 5.83 -1.16
C PRO A 20 -6.81 6.34 -2.58
N HIS A 21 -8.05 6.73 -2.87
CA HIS A 21 -8.44 7.20 -4.20
C HIS A 21 -7.85 8.58 -4.53
N ASN A 22 -7.47 9.38 -3.52
CA ASN A 22 -6.72 10.62 -3.74
C ASN A 22 -5.24 10.34 -4.06
N CYS A 23 -4.75 9.10 -3.89
CA CYS A 23 -3.40 8.73 -4.31
C CYS A 23 -3.34 8.60 -5.84
N GLN A 24 -2.47 9.38 -6.47
CA GLN A 24 -2.32 9.41 -7.93
C GLN A 24 -2.07 8.01 -8.54
N THR A 25 -1.28 7.16 -7.88
CA THR A 25 -1.02 5.79 -8.36
C THR A 25 -2.27 4.91 -8.30
N VAL A 26 -3.04 4.98 -7.21
CA VAL A 26 -4.30 4.24 -7.08
C VAL A 26 -5.27 4.70 -8.16
N ARG A 27 -5.38 6.01 -8.38
CA ARG A 27 -6.23 6.58 -9.41
C ARG A 27 -5.88 6.04 -10.80
N LEU A 28 -4.61 6.12 -11.22
CA LEU A 28 -4.18 5.63 -12.54
C LEU A 28 -4.48 4.13 -12.75
N VAL A 29 -4.19 3.29 -11.76
CA VAL A 29 -4.40 1.84 -11.88
C VAL A 29 -5.89 1.48 -11.88
N MET A 30 -6.72 2.23 -11.16
CA MET A 30 -8.14 1.90 -11.02
C MET A 30 -9.03 2.53 -12.10
N ASP A 31 -8.61 3.67 -12.67
CA ASP A 31 -9.30 4.35 -13.78
C ASP A 31 -9.05 3.63 -15.12
N ASP A 32 -7.85 3.08 -15.32
CA ASP A 32 -7.49 2.35 -16.54
C ASP A 32 -8.01 0.90 -16.48
N PRO A 33 -8.81 0.45 -17.47
CA PRO A 33 -9.44 -0.86 -17.45
C PRO A 33 -8.43 -2.02 -17.55
N ASP A 34 -7.36 -1.83 -18.32
CA ASP A 34 -6.36 -2.87 -18.56
C ASP A 34 -5.48 -3.04 -17.31
N LEU A 35 -5.00 -1.93 -16.75
CA LEU A 35 -4.25 -1.94 -15.49
C LEU A 35 -5.09 -2.52 -14.34
N ARG A 36 -6.38 -2.19 -14.31
CA ARG A 36 -7.29 -2.74 -13.30
C ARG A 36 -7.47 -4.25 -13.45
N SER A 37 -7.51 -4.79 -14.68
CA SER A 37 -7.55 -6.24 -14.91
C SER A 37 -6.27 -6.91 -14.42
N MET A 38 -5.12 -6.36 -14.82
CA MET A 38 -3.80 -6.84 -14.37
C MET A 38 -3.66 -6.83 -12.85
N TRP A 39 -4.15 -5.79 -12.17
CA TRP A 39 -4.15 -5.72 -10.71
C TRP A 39 -5.02 -6.82 -10.07
N ARG A 40 -6.22 -7.09 -10.63
CA ARG A 40 -7.09 -8.17 -10.14
C ARG A 40 -6.40 -9.53 -10.25
N GLU A 41 -5.76 -9.80 -11.37
CA GLU A 41 -5.01 -11.03 -11.62
C GLU A 41 -3.84 -11.19 -10.62
N GLN A 42 -3.03 -10.13 -10.45
CA GLN A 42 -1.95 -10.12 -9.47
C GLN A 42 -2.45 -10.38 -8.05
N ARG A 43 -3.60 -9.80 -7.66
CA ARG A 43 -4.20 -10.01 -6.34
C ARG A 43 -4.67 -11.45 -6.12
N VAL A 44 -5.21 -12.11 -7.16
CA VAL A 44 -5.57 -13.53 -7.09
C VAL A 44 -4.31 -14.38 -6.91
N SER A 45 -3.27 -14.10 -7.70
CA SER A 45 -1.98 -14.80 -7.64
C SER A 45 -1.28 -14.63 -6.30
N ALA A 46 -1.31 -13.43 -5.71
CA ALA A 46 -0.72 -13.14 -4.41
C ALA A 46 -1.41 -13.88 -3.25
N ARG A 47 -2.70 -14.20 -3.35
CA ARG A 47 -3.38 -15.07 -2.37
C ARG A 47 -3.00 -16.53 -2.50
N ARG A 48 -2.61 -16.96 -3.71
CA ARG A 48 -2.22 -18.34 -4.01
C ARG A 48 -0.77 -18.64 -3.60
N GLN A 49 0.07 -17.62 -3.56
CA GLN A 49 1.42 -17.70 -3.04
C GLN A 49 1.38 -17.42 -1.54
N PRO A 50 1.91 -18.31 -0.67
CA PRO A 50 2.05 -17.97 0.74
C PRO A 50 2.97 -16.75 0.85
N ALA A 51 2.54 -15.73 1.61
CA ALA A 51 3.31 -14.52 1.82
C ALA A 51 4.69 -14.88 2.39
N SER A 52 5.72 -14.88 1.54
CA SER A 52 7.09 -15.21 1.91
C SER A 52 7.81 -14.04 2.59
N ALA A 53 7.10 -12.94 2.87
CA ALA A 53 7.67 -11.79 3.55
C ALA A 53 7.71 -12.05 5.07
N PRO A 54 8.90 -11.98 5.71
CA PRO A 54 8.98 -12.01 7.16
C PRO A 54 8.22 -10.82 7.77
N PRO A 55 7.66 -10.96 8.99
CA PRO A 55 7.00 -9.85 9.67
C PRO A 55 7.93 -8.65 9.76
N ARG A 56 7.41 -7.45 9.47
CA ARG A 56 8.18 -6.21 9.56
C ARG A 56 8.65 -6.05 11.01
N PRO A 57 9.95 -5.86 11.30
CA PRO A 57 10.39 -5.60 12.66
C PRO A 57 9.73 -4.31 13.18
N ASP A 58 9.33 -4.32 14.45
CA ASP A 58 8.95 -3.10 15.15
C ASP A 58 10.09 -2.10 15.01
N ASN A 59 9.79 -0.93 14.45
CA ASN A 59 10.79 0.10 14.19
C ASN A 59 11.03 1.01 15.39
N GLY A 60 10.90 0.48 16.62
CA GLY A 60 11.40 1.10 17.84
C GLY A 60 10.94 2.54 18.06
N ARG A 61 9.65 2.85 17.81
CA ARG A 61 9.02 4.15 18.16
C ARG A 61 8.88 4.35 19.70
N GLY A 62 9.94 4.03 20.43
CA GLY A 62 10.22 4.45 21.80
C GLY A 62 11.65 4.98 21.96
N ALA A 63 12.48 4.97 20.91
CA ALA A 63 13.82 5.56 20.96
C ALA A 63 13.76 7.07 20.66
N PRO A 64 14.32 7.94 21.52
CA PRO A 64 14.45 9.36 21.22
C PRO A 64 15.38 9.54 20.02
N TRP A 65 14.96 10.36 19.06
CA TRP A 65 15.77 10.84 17.94
C TRP A 65 17.12 11.41 18.45
N PRO A 66 18.26 11.20 17.76
CA PRO A 66 19.51 11.83 18.16
C PRO A 66 19.46 13.33 17.88
N THR A 67 19.63 14.13 18.94
CA THR A 67 19.84 15.58 18.85
C THR A 67 21.29 15.81 18.43
N ALA A 68 21.51 16.25 17.19
CA ALA A 68 22.78 16.79 16.71
C ALA A 68 22.52 18.18 16.13
#